data_AF-A0A924XBB5-F1
#
_entry.id   AF-A0A924XBB5-F1
#
_cell.length_a   1.000
_cell.length_b   1.000
_cell.length_c   1.000
_cell.angle_alpha   90.00
_cell.angle_beta   90.00
_cell.angle_gamma   90.00
#
_symmetry.space_group_name_H-M   'P 1'
#
loop_
_entity.id
_entity.type
_entity.pdbx_description
1 polymer ?
#
loop_
_entity_poly.entity_id
_entity_poly.type
_entity_poly.pdbx_seq_one_letter_code
_entity_poly.pdbx_strand_id
1 'polypeptide(L)'
;MTNARAAFETLDSHWAVAAIEPETRRLAIAAAAARFGNAELAGTPMPGEEAERLWTLATAYDLAALEGADAFVRQTPGAQYDLLRMQLEAGATRAFTLYSVLDLPSSDPVDALYRILHVAAVGVVAGRRDDVRSWLADHDIPATITVRVDAAWDEVLRSRVGSCWLELLRGTNPAGIDRIIQVLGTLREERSARERVFLASLDEDAAARMKFHLFTLYHLLDGAASLTMYVARDGVSDIRQRLFQHFSLARAAASGDRALSLALSWLHAAACRLALRSGEQLEIPGVAAGRH
;
A
#
# COMPACT_ATOMS: atom_id res chain seq x y z
N MET A 1 -11.94 -22.21 9.91
CA MET A 1 -12.80 -21.21 10.60
C MET A 1 -12.29 -20.86 12.00
N THR A 2 -11.78 -21.80 12.80
CA THR A 2 -11.27 -21.55 14.17
C THR A 2 -10.12 -20.54 14.23
N ASN A 3 -9.16 -20.61 13.30
CA ASN A 3 -7.96 -19.74 13.36
C ASN A 3 -8.24 -18.28 12.94
N ALA A 4 -9.17 -18.06 12.01
CA ALA A 4 -9.55 -16.70 11.60
C ALA A 4 -10.25 -15.95 12.74
N ARG A 5 -11.12 -16.64 13.48
CA ARG A 5 -11.77 -16.07 14.67
C ARG A 5 -10.73 -15.73 15.74
N ALA A 6 -9.78 -16.63 16.00
CA ALA A 6 -8.71 -16.38 16.96
C ALA A 6 -7.82 -15.18 16.59
N ALA A 7 -7.58 -14.95 15.29
CA ALA A 7 -6.86 -13.77 14.82
C ALA A 7 -7.60 -12.46 15.14
N PHE A 8 -8.92 -12.40 14.93
CA PHE A 8 -9.73 -11.23 15.33
C PHE A 8 -9.78 -11.04 16.84
N GLU A 9 -9.93 -12.11 17.62
CA GLU A 9 -9.91 -12.04 19.10
C GLU A 9 -8.56 -11.52 19.61
N THR A 10 -7.46 -11.97 18.99
CA THR A 10 -6.10 -11.48 19.31
C THR A 10 -5.98 -9.98 19.00
N LEU A 11 -6.43 -9.53 17.82
CA LEU A 11 -6.43 -8.10 17.46
C LEU A 11 -7.25 -7.24 18.42
N ASP A 12 -8.46 -7.70 18.76
CA ASP A 12 -9.37 -6.96 19.64
C ASP A 12 -8.86 -6.89 21.09
N SER A 13 -7.92 -7.77 21.47
CA SER A 13 -7.22 -7.78 22.76
C SER A 13 -5.96 -6.91 22.79
N HIS A 14 -5.44 -6.49 21.62
CA HIS A 14 -4.25 -5.63 21.54
C HIS A 14 -4.54 -4.28 22.21
N TRP A 15 -3.62 -3.77 23.02
CA TRP A 15 -3.82 -2.60 23.89
C TRP A 15 -4.39 -1.36 23.15
N ALA A 16 -3.94 -1.11 21.92
CA ALA A 16 -4.39 0.03 21.13
C ALA A 16 -5.87 -0.09 20.74
N VAL A 17 -6.35 -1.32 20.50
CA VAL A 17 -7.74 -1.61 20.11
C VAL A 17 -8.60 -1.79 21.36
N ALA A 18 -8.07 -2.40 22.41
CA ALA A 18 -8.75 -2.62 23.70
C ALA A 18 -9.05 -1.31 24.45
N ALA A 19 -8.34 -0.23 24.14
CA ALA A 19 -8.63 1.11 24.67
C ALA A 19 -9.97 1.68 24.18
N ILE A 20 -10.56 1.11 23.13
CA ILE A 20 -11.86 1.52 22.56
C ILE A 20 -12.90 0.46 22.94
N GLU A 21 -14.03 0.89 23.49
CA GLU A 21 -15.05 -0.04 23.99
C GLU A 21 -15.54 -1.02 22.92
N PRO A 22 -15.75 -2.31 23.25
CA PRO A 22 -16.12 -3.34 22.28
C PRO A 22 -17.36 -3.00 21.45
N GLU A 23 -18.37 -2.41 22.06
CA GLU A 23 -19.61 -2.03 21.38
C GLU A 23 -19.38 -0.87 20.40
N THR A 24 -18.59 0.14 20.78
CA THR A 24 -18.18 1.23 19.90
C THR A 24 -17.43 0.70 18.68
N ARG A 25 -16.50 -0.24 18.87
CA ARG A 25 -15.77 -0.88 17.76
C ARG A 25 -16.75 -1.58 16.81
N ARG A 26 -17.65 -2.40 17.36
CA ARG A 26 -18.63 -3.17 16.59
C ARG A 26 -19.54 -2.26 15.77
N LEU A 27 -20.08 -1.21 16.38
CA LEU A 27 -20.96 -0.24 15.72
C LEU A 27 -20.23 0.53 14.62
N ALA A 28 -19.02 1.03 14.90
CA ALA A 28 -18.20 1.76 13.93
C ALA A 28 -17.89 0.92 12.68
N ILE A 29 -17.48 -0.35 12.88
CA ILE A 29 -17.15 -1.24 11.77
C ILE A 29 -18.40 -1.60 10.97
N ALA A 30 -19.54 -1.83 11.63
CA ALA A 30 -20.80 -2.10 10.95
C ALA A 30 -21.28 -0.89 10.13
N ALA A 31 -21.20 0.32 10.68
CA ALA A 31 -21.55 1.55 10.00
C ALA A 31 -20.66 1.81 8.78
N ALA A 32 -19.34 1.66 8.93
CA ALA A 32 -18.39 1.81 7.84
C ALA A 32 -18.63 0.78 6.72
N ALA A 33 -18.87 -0.49 7.06
CA ALA A 33 -19.20 -1.52 6.08
C ALA A 33 -20.50 -1.22 5.31
N ALA A 34 -21.55 -0.78 6.02
CA ALA A 34 -22.82 -0.40 5.41
C ALA A 34 -22.67 0.81 4.48
N ARG A 35 -21.87 1.80 4.88
CA ARG A 35 -21.59 2.99 4.08
C ARG A 35 -20.79 2.67 2.82
N PHE A 36 -19.76 1.82 2.90
CA PHE A 36 -18.98 1.40 1.73
C PHE A 36 -19.84 0.70 0.68
N GLY A 37 -20.83 -0.10 1.11
CA GLY A 37 -21.76 -0.78 0.21
C GLY A 37 -22.88 0.10 -0.36
N ASN A 38 -22.96 1.37 0.04
CA ASN A 38 -24.03 2.27 -0.36
C ASN A 38 -23.52 3.33 -1.33
N ALA A 39 -23.82 3.14 -2.62
CA ALA A 39 -23.43 4.05 -3.69
C ALA A 39 -23.97 5.49 -3.53
N GLU A 40 -25.11 5.67 -2.84
CA GLU A 40 -25.66 7.02 -2.58
C GLU A 40 -24.84 7.80 -1.54
N LEU A 41 -24.12 7.08 -0.68
CA LEU A 41 -23.25 7.67 0.34
C LEU A 41 -21.81 7.83 -0.15
N ALA A 42 -21.46 7.25 -1.29
CA ALA A 42 -20.15 7.44 -1.91
C ALA A 42 -19.92 8.93 -2.21
N GLY A 43 -18.77 9.48 -1.79
CA GLY A 43 -18.43 10.89 -1.95
C GLY A 43 -19.22 11.87 -1.06
N THR A 44 -20.13 11.40 -0.21
CA THR A 44 -20.74 12.28 0.80
C THR A 44 -19.71 12.55 1.91
N PRO A 45 -19.49 13.79 2.37
CA PRO A 45 -18.55 14.06 3.44
C PRO A 45 -19.01 13.43 4.77
N MET A 46 -18.07 12.87 5.52
CA MET A 46 -18.38 12.34 6.85
C MET A 46 -18.34 13.46 7.91
N PRO A 47 -19.27 13.49 8.89
CA PRO A 47 -19.18 14.45 9.99
C PRO A 47 -17.84 14.32 10.74
N GLY A 48 -17.21 15.44 11.08
CA GLY A 48 -15.84 15.46 11.62
C GLY A 48 -15.62 14.57 12.86
N GLU A 49 -16.54 14.60 13.83
CA GLU A 49 -16.45 13.76 15.04
C GLU A 49 -16.55 12.26 14.71
N GLU A 50 -17.40 11.89 13.75
CA GLU A 50 -17.52 10.51 13.29
C GLU A 50 -16.26 10.06 12.54
N ALA A 51 -15.75 10.93 11.65
CA ALA A 51 -14.51 10.68 10.91
C ALA A 51 -13.32 10.50 11.86
N GLU A 52 -13.18 11.34 12.88
CA GLU A 52 -12.11 11.22 13.89
C GLU A 52 -12.19 9.91 14.68
N ARG A 53 -13.40 9.47 15.05
CA ARG A 53 -13.62 8.17 15.72
C ARG A 53 -13.22 7.00 14.83
N LEU A 54 -13.64 7.00 13.57
CA LEU A 54 -13.26 5.95 12.62
C LEU A 54 -11.75 5.96 12.36
N TRP A 55 -11.15 7.14 12.21
CA TRP A 55 -9.72 7.28 12.01
C TRP A 55 -8.91 6.74 13.18
N THR A 56 -9.34 7.03 14.41
CA THR A 56 -8.71 6.55 15.65
C THR A 56 -8.77 5.02 15.72
N LEU A 57 -9.94 4.44 15.46
CA LEU A 57 -10.12 3.00 15.45
C LEU A 57 -9.31 2.32 14.32
N ALA A 58 -9.28 2.91 13.14
CA ALA A 58 -8.52 2.39 12.00
C ALA A 58 -7.01 2.38 12.31
N THR A 59 -6.51 3.46 12.91
CA THR A 59 -5.10 3.56 13.34
C THR A 59 -4.76 2.57 14.44
N ALA A 60 -5.69 2.29 15.37
CA ALA A 60 -5.50 1.25 16.38
C ALA A 60 -5.37 -0.15 15.75
N TYR A 61 -6.18 -0.44 14.72
CA TYR A 61 -6.06 -1.68 13.95
C TYR A 61 -4.79 -1.74 13.11
N ASP A 62 -4.33 -0.63 12.52
CA ASP A 62 -3.03 -0.58 11.83
C ASP A 62 -1.90 -1.01 12.76
N LEU A 63 -1.85 -0.41 13.95
CA LEU A 63 -0.80 -0.67 14.92
C LEU A 63 -0.80 -2.13 15.37
N ALA A 64 -1.98 -2.68 15.69
CA ALA A 64 -2.14 -4.07 16.09
C ALA A 64 -1.80 -5.06 14.95
N ALA A 65 -2.13 -4.72 13.71
CA ALA A 65 -1.88 -5.58 12.56
C ALA A 65 -0.39 -5.65 12.20
N LEU A 66 0.30 -4.51 12.25
CA LEU A 66 1.68 -4.40 11.79
C LEU A 66 2.70 -5.14 12.66
N GLU A 67 2.33 -5.61 13.85
CA GLU A 67 3.12 -6.57 14.62
C GLU A 67 3.37 -7.87 13.84
N GLY A 68 2.42 -8.27 12.97
CA GLY A 68 2.53 -9.43 12.10
C GLY A 68 3.25 -9.18 10.78
N ALA A 69 3.67 -7.95 10.48
CA ALA A 69 4.21 -7.58 9.17
C ALA A 69 5.50 -8.32 8.81
N ASP A 70 6.42 -8.51 9.76
CA ASP A 70 7.69 -9.21 9.49
C ASP A 70 7.47 -10.70 9.18
N ALA A 71 6.58 -11.35 9.94
CA ALA A 71 6.16 -12.73 9.69
C ALA A 71 5.55 -12.90 8.29
N PHE A 72 4.75 -11.92 7.86
CA PHE A 72 4.13 -11.91 6.54
C PHE A 72 5.12 -11.65 5.41
N VAL A 73 6.05 -10.72 5.58
CA VAL A 73 7.05 -10.40 4.54
C VAL A 73 8.04 -11.54 4.36
N ARG A 74 8.56 -12.11 5.46
CA ARG A 74 9.58 -13.17 5.40
C ARG A 74 9.03 -14.54 5.06
N GLN A 75 7.73 -14.75 5.25
CA GLN A 75 7.07 -16.03 5.08
C GLN A 75 7.67 -17.15 5.94
N THR A 76 8.17 -16.81 7.13
CA THR A 76 8.78 -17.77 8.07
C THR A 76 7.80 -18.91 8.39
N PRO A 77 8.17 -20.19 8.21
CA PRO A 77 7.31 -21.32 8.55
C PRO A 77 7.08 -21.45 10.07
N GLY A 78 5.89 -21.90 10.46
CA GLY A 78 5.58 -22.27 11.84
C GLY A 78 4.27 -21.68 12.35
N ALA A 79 3.58 -22.42 13.22
CA ALA A 79 2.23 -22.09 13.70
C ALA A 79 2.11 -20.69 14.33
N GLN A 80 3.15 -20.23 15.03
CA GLN A 80 3.18 -18.87 15.58
C GLN A 80 3.23 -17.79 14.48
N TYR A 81 4.04 -18.00 13.44
CA TYR A 81 4.13 -17.09 12.30
C TYR A 81 2.87 -17.14 11.42
N ASP A 82 2.22 -18.30 11.34
CA ASP A 82 0.90 -18.44 10.70
C ASP A 82 -0.15 -17.57 11.40
N LEU A 83 -0.19 -17.59 12.74
CA LEU A 83 -1.09 -16.74 13.51
C LEU A 83 -0.79 -15.25 13.30
N LEU A 84 0.48 -14.84 13.30
CA LEU A 84 0.88 -13.45 13.03
C LEU A 84 0.50 -13.01 11.61
N ARG A 85 0.61 -13.89 10.61
CA ARG A 85 0.13 -13.62 9.25
C ARG A 85 -1.38 -13.43 9.21
N MET A 86 -2.14 -14.32 9.85
CA MET A 86 -3.60 -14.20 9.94
C MET A 86 -4.02 -12.93 10.70
N GLN A 87 -3.27 -12.54 11.74
CA GLN A 87 -3.48 -11.28 12.47
C GLN A 87 -3.29 -10.07 11.56
N LEU A 88 -2.23 -10.03 10.74
CA LEU A 88 -2.03 -8.94 9.77
C LEU A 88 -3.21 -8.84 8.79
N GLU A 89 -3.66 -9.96 8.22
CA GLU A 89 -4.77 -9.98 7.26
C GLU A 89 -6.12 -9.59 7.88
N ALA A 90 -6.39 -10.07 9.10
CA ALA A 90 -7.59 -9.71 9.86
C ALA A 90 -7.58 -8.22 10.21
N GLY A 91 -6.42 -7.68 10.59
CA GLY A 91 -6.23 -6.27 10.92
C GLY A 91 -6.39 -5.40 9.68
N ALA A 92 -5.81 -5.82 8.55
CA ALA A 92 -6.00 -5.18 7.25
C ALA A 92 -7.49 -5.14 6.85
N THR A 93 -8.24 -6.21 7.12
CA THR A 93 -9.69 -6.25 6.85
C THR A 93 -10.43 -5.18 7.65
N ARG A 94 -10.12 -5.03 8.95
CA ARG A 94 -10.74 -4.00 9.80
C ARG A 94 -10.31 -2.59 9.38
N ALA A 95 -9.01 -2.38 9.20
CA ALA A 95 -8.44 -1.09 8.81
C ALA A 95 -8.98 -0.63 7.45
N PHE A 96 -9.01 -1.49 6.44
CA PHE A 96 -9.56 -1.14 5.12
C PHE A 96 -11.04 -0.75 5.22
N THR A 97 -11.85 -1.53 5.95
CA THR A 97 -13.28 -1.23 6.12
C THR A 97 -13.51 0.16 6.72
N LEU A 98 -12.66 0.58 7.65
CA LEU A 98 -12.78 1.89 8.30
C LEU A 98 -12.22 3.01 7.43
N TYR A 99 -11.06 2.82 6.80
CA TYR A 99 -10.46 3.82 5.94
C TYR A 99 -11.20 4.03 4.62
N SER A 100 -11.87 3.01 4.09
CA SER A 100 -12.53 3.08 2.78
C SER A 100 -13.70 4.04 2.73
N VAL A 101 -14.17 4.52 3.88
CA VAL A 101 -15.30 5.46 3.99
C VAL A 101 -14.89 6.85 4.51
N LEU A 102 -13.60 7.05 4.76
CA LEU A 102 -13.04 8.32 5.19
C LEU A 102 -12.65 9.17 3.98
N ASP A 103 -12.88 10.47 4.11
CA ASP A 103 -12.49 11.45 3.08
C ASP A 103 -10.97 11.50 2.92
N LEU A 104 -10.52 11.73 1.68
CA LEU A 104 -9.11 11.98 1.40
C LEU A 104 -8.69 13.35 1.94
N PRO A 105 -7.43 13.50 2.39
CA PRO A 105 -6.95 14.76 2.96
C PRO A 105 -6.83 15.90 1.94
N SER A 106 -6.84 15.57 0.64
CA SER A 106 -6.83 16.51 -0.47
C SER A 106 -7.61 15.91 -1.65
N SER A 107 -8.24 16.77 -2.44
CA SER A 107 -8.81 16.39 -3.73
C SER A 107 -7.73 16.19 -4.81
N ASP A 108 -6.53 16.74 -4.61
CA ASP A 108 -5.39 16.47 -5.49
C ASP A 108 -4.77 15.11 -5.14
N PRO A 109 -4.77 14.13 -6.07
CA PRO A 109 -4.18 12.81 -5.83
C PRO A 109 -2.69 12.83 -5.48
N VAL A 110 -1.93 13.85 -5.91
CA VAL A 110 -0.50 13.98 -5.59
C VAL A 110 -0.33 14.31 -4.11
N ASP A 111 -1.14 15.22 -3.58
CA ASP A 111 -1.12 15.62 -2.17
C ASP A 111 -1.68 14.51 -1.27
N ALA A 112 -2.70 13.79 -1.75
CA ALA A 112 -3.30 12.67 -1.03
C ALA A 112 -2.54 11.33 -1.23
N LEU A 113 -1.44 11.32 -1.99
CA LEU A 113 -0.83 10.09 -2.51
C LEU A 113 -0.56 9.03 -1.45
N TYR A 114 0.07 9.40 -0.33
CA TYR A 114 0.43 8.41 0.70
C TYR A 114 -0.79 7.85 1.42
N ARG A 115 -1.87 8.63 1.55
CA ARG A 115 -3.15 8.12 2.05
C ARG A 115 -3.75 7.14 1.04
N ILE A 116 -3.75 7.48 -0.24
CA ILE A 116 -4.29 6.61 -1.30
C ILE A 116 -3.52 5.28 -1.35
N LEU A 117 -2.19 5.34 -1.38
CA LEU A 117 -1.34 4.15 -1.38
C LEU A 117 -1.54 3.31 -0.11
N HIS A 118 -1.68 3.95 1.04
CA HIS A 118 -1.97 3.27 2.29
C HIS A 118 -3.29 2.48 2.22
N VAL A 119 -4.41 3.14 1.89
CA VAL A 119 -5.73 2.48 1.84
C VAL A 119 -5.76 1.37 0.81
N ALA A 120 -5.21 1.60 -0.39
CA ALA A 120 -5.13 0.60 -1.44
C ALA A 120 -4.26 -0.61 -1.03
N ALA A 121 -3.12 -0.37 -0.37
CA ALA A 121 -2.25 -1.45 0.11
C ALA A 121 -2.93 -2.29 1.20
N VAL A 122 -3.59 -1.64 2.19
CA VAL A 122 -4.35 -2.32 3.24
C VAL A 122 -5.45 -3.19 2.62
N GLY A 123 -6.21 -2.67 1.67
CA GLY A 123 -7.25 -3.43 0.97
C GLY A 123 -6.70 -4.62 0.17
N VAL A 124 -5.54 -4.47 -0.48
CA VAL A 124 -4.86 -5.59 -1.14
C VAL A 124 -4.45 -6.65 -0.13
N VAL A 125 -3.85 -6.28 1.01
CA VAL A 125 -3.46 -7.22 2.08
C VAL A 125 -4.68 -7.95 2.65
N ALA A 126 -5.81 -7.26 2.81
CA ALA A 126 -7.09 -7.85 3.20
C ALA A 126 -7.68 -8.82 2.15
N GLY A 127 -7.09 -8.92 0.95
CA GLY A 127 -7.63 -9.72 -0.15
C GLY A 127 -8.82 -9.09 -0.87
N ARG A 128 -9.11 -7.82 -0.62
CA ARG A 128 -10.27 -7.07 -1.14
C ARG A 128 -9.88 -6.23 -2.36
N ARG A 129 -9.16 -6.81 -3.33
CA ARG A 129 -8.63 -6.07 -4.49
C ARG A 129 -9.73 -5.45 -5.35
N ASP A 130 -10.85 -6.14 -5.52
CA ASP A 130 -11.98 -5.65 -6.31
C ASP A 130 -12.63 -4.42 -5.63
N ASP A 131 -12.70 -4.43 -4.29
CA ASP A 131 -13.15 -3.28 -3.51
C ASP A 131 -12.14 -2.13 -3.59
N VAL A 132 -10.82 -2.40 -3.64
CA VAL A 132 -9.81 -1.37 -3.89
C VAL A 132 -10.01 -0.72 -5.26
N ARG A 133 -10.32 -1.50 -6.31
CA ARG A 133 -10.62 -0.94 -7.63
C ARG A 133 -11.86 -0.05 -7.59
N SER A 134 -12.91 -0.49 -6.91
CA SER A 134 -14.15 0.26 -6.75
C SER A 134 -13.91 1.55 -5.96
N TRP A 135 -13.23 1.46 -4.82
CA TRP A 135 -12.85 2.61 -3.98
C TRP A 135 -12.04 3.66 -4.75
N LEU A 136 -11.06 3.23 -5.56
CA LEU A 136 -10.28 4.15 -6.40
C LEU A 136 -11.13 4.84 -7.47
N ALA A 137 -12.14 4.14 -8.02
CA ALA A 137 -13.06 4.71 -8.99
C ALA A 137 -14.04 5.71 -8.32
N ASP A 138 -14.56 5.37 -7.15
CA ASP A 138 -15.48 6.22 -6.38
C ASP A 138 -14.83 7.53 -5.92
N HIS A 139 -13.50 7.55 -5.79
CA HIS A 139 -12.71 8.74 -5.43
C HIS A 139 -12.08 9.43 -6.65
N ASP A 140 -12.50 9.07 -7.88
CA ASP A 140 -12.00 9.63 -9.14
C ASP A 140 -10.46 9.56 -9.28
N ILE A 141 -9.82 8.56 -8.66
CA ILE A 141 -8.37 8.42 -8.71
C ILE A 141 -7.96 7.86 -10.08
N PRO A 142 -7.21 8.61 -10.90
CA PRO A 142 -6.90 8.20 -12.26
C PRO A 142 -5.92 7.02 -12.29
N ALA A 143 -5.85 6.35 -13.44
CA ALA A 143 -4.83 5.33 -13.71
C ALA A 143 -3.41 5.92 -13.69
N THR A 144 -3.27 7.10 -14.31
CA THR A 144 -2.06 7.89 -14.33
C THR A 144 -2.33 9.21 -13.63
N ILE A 145 -1.61 9.47 -12.55
CA ILE A 145 -1.62 10.78 -11.89
C ILE A 145 -0.79 11.72 -12.77
N THR A 146 -1.37 12.85 -13.17
CA THR A 146 -0.71 13.87 -13.97
C THR A 146 -0.42 15.10 -13.13
N VAL A 147 0.76 15.67 -13.33
CA VAL A 147 1.18 16.93 -12.70
C VAL A 147 1.28 18.00 -13.76
N ARG A 148 1.39 19.26 -13.32
CA ARG A 148 1.64 20.40 -14.21
C ARG A 148 2.96 20.22 -14.96
N VAL A 149 3.06 20.84 -16.14
CA VAL A 149 4.28 20.79 -16.99
C VAL A 149 5.50 21.36 -16.26
N ASP A 150 5.29 22.39 -15.44
CA ASP A 150 6.30 23.09 -14.65
C ASP A 150 6.44 22.56 -13.22
N ALA A 151 5.83 21.42 -12.90
CA ALA A 151 5.88 20.82 -11.58
C ALA A 151 7.32 20.54 -11.12
N ALA A 152 7.52 20.68 -9.82
CA ALA A 152 8.79 20.39 -9.17
C ALA A 152 9.16 18.89 -9.34
N TRP A 153 10.44 18.58 -9.25
CA TRP A 153 10.92 17.22 -9.55
C TRP A 153 10.40 16.18 -8.56
N ASP A 154 10.25 16.54 -7.29
CA ASP A 154 9.66 15.68 -6.26
C ASP A 154 8.18 15.38 -6.55
N GLU A 155 7.43 16.37 -7.01
CA GLU A 155 6.01 16.22 -7.39
C GLU A 155 5.85 15.27 -8.57
N VAL A 156 6.70 15.44 -9.61
CA VAL A 156 6.76 14.55 -10.78
C VAL A 156 7.07 13.12 -10.35
N LEU A 157 8.03 12.93 -9.44
CA LEU A 157 8.38 11.61 -8.94
C LEU A 157 7.25 11.00 -8.12
N ARG A 158 6.63 11.74 -7.19
CA ARG A 158 5.48 11.27 -6.42
C ARG A 158 4.37 10.80 -7.35
N SER A 159 4.01 11.62 -8.33
CA SER A 159 2.97 11.30 -9.32
C SER A 159 3.27 10.02 -10.11
N ARG A 160 4.49 9.88 -10.61
CA ARG A 160 4.90 8.73 -11.44
C ARG A 160 5.06 7.45 -10.62
N VAL A 161 5.71 7.53 -9.46
CA VAL A 161 5.85 6.40 -8.52
C VAL A 161 4.48 5.96 -8.03
N GLY A 162 3.62 6.91 -7.67
CA GLY A 162 2.23 6.65 -7.28
C GLY A 162 1.45 5.92 -8.36
N SER A 163 1.53 6.40 -9.60
CA SER A 163 0.88 5.75 -10.76
C SER A 163 1.33 4.30 -10.93
N CYS A 164 2.65 4.02 -10.83
CA CYS A 164 3.17 2.66 -10.92
C CYS A 164 2.59 1.74 -9.83
N TRP A 165 2.57 2.20 -8.58
CA TRP A 165 2.04 1.41 -7.48
C TRP A 165 0.54 1.21 -7.55
N LEU A 166 -0.24 2.24 -7.93
CA LEU A 166 -1.68 2.10 -8.08
C LEU A 166 -2.04 1.13 -9.22
N GLU A 167 -1.29 1.12 -10.32
CA GLU A 167 -1.43 0.12 -11.38
C GLU A 167 -1.19 -1.32 -10.87
N LEU A 168 -0.16 -1.52 -10.04
CA LEU A 168 0.13 -2.81 -9.40
C LEU A 168 -0.97 -3.25 -8.43
N LEU A 169 -1.46 -2.33 -7.60
CA LEU A 169 -2.47 -2.60 -6.57
C LEU A 169 -3.86 -2.89 -7.17
N ARG A 170 -4.25 -2.20 -8.25
CA ARG A 170 -5.50 -2.48 -8.99
C ARG A 170 -5.52 -3.89 -9.60
N GLY A 171 -4.35 -4.39 -9.96
CA GLY A 171 -4.17 -5.61 -10.74
C GLY A 171 -3.75 -5.23 -12.17
N THR A 172 -2.47 -5.43 -12.46
CA THR A 172 -1.86 -5.05 -13.72
C THR A 172 -2.16 -6.07 -14.83
N ASN A 173 -2.48 -5.57 -16.02
CA ASN A 173 -2.56 -6.34 -17.26
C ASN A 173 -1.35 -6.02 -18.17
N PRO A 174 -1.16 -6.66 -19.33
CA PRO A 174 -0.01 -6.38 -20.20
C PRO A 174 0.16 -4.89 -20.54
N ALA A 175 -0.93 -4.18 -20.84
CA ALA A 175 -0.88 -2.73 -21.10
C ALA A 175 -0.46 -1.91 -19.87
N GLY A 176 -0.80 -2.36 -18.66
CA GLY A 176 -0.35 -1.77 -17.40
C GLY A 176 1.15 -1.99 -17.17
N ILE A 177 1.67 -3.17 -17.52
CA ILE A 177 3.11 -3.47 -17.47
C ILE A 177 3.86 -2.51 -18.40
N ASP A 178 3.38 -2.35 -19.64
CA ASP A 178 3.97 -1.44 -20.63
C ASP A 178 3.98 0.02 -20.14
N ARG A 179 2.88 0.49 -19.53
CA ARG A 179 2.81 1.83 -18.91
C ARG A 179 3.88 2.00 -17.83
N ILE A 180 4.06 1.03 -16.94
CA ILE A 180 5.09 1.10 -15.90
C ILE A 180 6.49 1.15 -16.52
N ILE A 181 6.77 0.30 -17.51
CA ILE A 181 8.07 0.29 -18.22
C ILE A 181 8.34 1.65 -18.88
N GLN A 182 7.34 2.25 -19.51
CA GLN A 182 7.45 3.57 -20.12
C GLN A 182 7.80 4.64 -19.07
N VAL A 183 7.08 4.65 -17.93
CA VAL A 183 7.36 5.58 -16.82
C VAL A 183 8.80 5.42 -16.31
N LEU A 184 9.28 4.19 -16.17
CA LEU A 184 10.66 3.90 -15.75
C LEU A 184 11.70 4.44 -16.75
N GLY A 185 11.45 4.25 -18.05
CA GLY A 185 12.30 4.78 -19.11
C GLY A 185 12.40 6.30 -19.07
N THR A 186 11.26 6.99 -19.06
CA THR A 186 11.20 8.46 -19.00
C THR A 186 11.88 9.01 -17.73
N LEU A 187 11.64 8.39 -16.57
CA LEU A 187 12.29 8.81 -15.32
C LEU A 187 13.81 8.67 -15.36
N ARG A 188 14.32 7.60 -15.97
CA ARG A 188 15.76 7.36 -16.09
C ARG A 188 16.44 8.42 -16.95
N GLU A 189 15.79 8.87 -18.02
CA GLU A 189 16.29 9.91 -18.92
C GLU A 189 16.28 11.29 -18.26
N GLU A 190 15.19 11.65 -17.58
CA GLU A 190 15.00 12.98 -17.00
C GLU A 190 15.79 13.22 -15.71
N ARG A 191 16.04 12.16 -14.91
CA ARG A 191 16.50 12.26 -13.52
C ARG A 191 17.71 13.16 -13.34
N SER A 192 18.81 12.87 -14.03
CA SER A 192 20.08 13.55 -13.81
C SER A 192 20.01 15.06 -14.06
N ALA A 193 19.21 15.48 -15.04
CA ALA A 193 19.04 16.89 -15.38
C ALA A 193 18.10 17.59 -14.39
N ARG A 194 16.92 17.03 -14.16
CA ARG A 194 15.88 17.67 -13.33
C ARG A 194 16.23 17.67 -11.85
N GLU A 195 16.76 16.58 -11.33
CA GLU A 195 17.15 16.45 -9.92
C GLU A 195 18.20 17.50 -9.54
N ARG A 196 19.22 17.70 -10.40
CA ARG A 196 20.29 18.67 -10.17
C ARG A 196 19.75 20.09 -10.12
N VAL A 197 18.92 20.48 -11.09
CA VAL A 197 18.32 21.82 -11.15
C VAL A 197 17.42 22.06 -9.94
N PHE A 198 16.60 21.07 -9.58
CA PHE A 198 15.69 21.17 -8.45
C PHE A 198 16.41 21.26 -7.10
N LEU A 199 17.41 20.42 -6.84
CA LEU A 199 18.16 20.48 -5.58
C LEU A 199 18.97 21.78 -5.46
N ALA A 200 19.43 22.35 -6.57
CA ALA A 200 20.13 23.63 -6.60
C ALA A 200 19.20 24.84 -6.34
N SER A 201 17.88 24.69 -6.48
CA SER A 201 16.91 25.76 -6.17
C SER A 201 16.50 25.80 -4.70
N LEU A 202 16.94 24.84 -3.88
CA LEU A 202 16.63 24.75 -2.45
C LEU A 202 17.78 25.29 -1.61
N ASP A 203 17.48 25.75 -0.39
CA ASP A 203 18.51 25.97 0.62
C ASP A 203 19.16 24.65 1.07
N GLU A 204 20.30 24.73 1.77
CA GLU A 204 21.09 23.56 2.14
C GLU A 204 20.32 22.54 3.00
N ASP A 205 19.56 23.02 3.99
CA ASP A 205 18.79 22.18 4.91
C ASP A 205 17.61 21.51 4.19
N ALA A 206 16.88 22.27 3.35
CA ALA A 206 15.80 21.78 2.53
C ALA A 206 16.30 20.78 1.49
N ALA A 207 17.45 21.05 0.85
CA ALA A 207 18.08 20.14 -0.09
C ALA A 207 18.50 18.82 0.59
N ALA A 208 19.02 18.87 1.81
CA ALA A 208 19.37 17.68 2.59
C ALA A 208 18.13 16.80 2.90
N ARG A 209 17.04 17.40 3.41
CA ARG A 209 15.78 16.68 3.65
C ARG A 209 15.20 16.13 2.34
N MET A 210 15.25 16.92 1.28
CA MET A 210 14.73 16.53 -0.03
C MET A 210 15.50 15.35 -0.62
N LYS A 211 16.83 15.27 -0.45
CA LYS A 211 17.61 14.10 -0.89
C LYS A 211 17.12 12.80 -0.24
N PHE A 212 16.79 12.80 1.05
CA PHE A 212 16.19 11.62 1.71
C PHE A 212 14.80 11.30 1.15
N HIS A 213 13.96 12.30 0.92
CA HIS A 213 12.65 12.10 0.30
C HIS A 213 12.77 11.48 -1.10
N LEU A 214 13.64 12.03 -1.96
CA LEU A 214 13.91 11.50 -3.29
C LEU A 214 14.48 10.08 -3.22
N PHE A 215 15.38 9.81 -2.28
CA PHE A 215 15.92 8.46 -2.04
C PHE A 215 14.81 7.45 -1.69
N THR A 216 13.85 7.81 -0.84
CA THR A 216 12.67 6.99 -0.56
C THR A 216 11.86 6.73 -1.83
N LEU A 217 11.59 7.74 -2.64
CA LEU A 217 10.83 7.60 -3.90
C LEU A 217 11.57 6.72 -4.93
N TYR A 218 12.89 6.81 -5.02
CA TYR A 218 13.67 5.95 -5.91
C TYR A 218 13.63 4.49 -5.48
N HIS A 219 13.74 4.20 -4.18
CA HIS A 219 13.59 2.82 -3.71
C HIS A 219 12.17 2.29 -3.92
N LEU A 220 11.14 3.13 -3.80
CA LEU A 220 9.78 2.76 -4.17
C LEU A 220 9.64 2.46 -5.66
N LEU A 221 10.29 3.26 -6.52
CA LEU A 221 10.29 3.04 -7.97
C LEU A 221 10.97 1.73 -8.33
N ASP A 222 12.13 1.45 -7.75
CA ASP A 222 12.88 0.20 -7.99
C ASP A 222 12.14 -1.03 -7.45
N GLY A 223 11.42 -0.87 -6.34
CA GLY A 223 10.52 -1.89 -5.80
C GLY A 223 9.37 -2.20 -6.76
N ALA A 224 8.72 -1.15 -7.30
CA ALA A 224 7.68 -1.30 -8.33
C ALA A 224 8.24 -1.98 -9.59
N ALA A 225 9.38 -1.52 -10.09
CA ALA A 225 10.05 -2.12 -11.24
C ALA A 225 10.35 -3.61 -11.03
N SER A 226 10.91 -3.96 -9.87
CA SER A 226 11.20 -5.35 -9.51
C SER A 226 9.92 -6.21 -9.51
N LEU A 227 8.84 -5.71 -8.92
CA LEU A 227 7.56 -6.43 -8.87
C LEU A 227 6.93 -6.56 -10.25
N THR A 228 6.92 -5.49 -11.05
CA THR A 228 6.43 -5.51 -12.44
C THR A 228 7.18 -6.55 -13.26
N MET A 229 8.51 -6.60 -13.17
CA MET A 229 9.31 -7.59 -13.89
C MET A 229 9.06 -9.01 -13.41
N TYR A 230 8.81 -9.20 -12.11
CA TYR A 230 8.45 -10.50 -11.54
C TYR A 230 7.08 -10.99 -12.06
N VAL A 231 6.07 -10.10 -12.06
CA VAL A 231 4.73 -10.37 -12.58
C VAL A 231 4.75 -10.61 -14.09
N ALA A 232 5.58 -9.87 -14.84
CA ALA A 232 5.69 -9.99 -16.30
C ALA A 232 6.40 -11.27 -16.76
N ARG A 233 7.23 -11.89 -15.91
CA ARG A 233 8.11 -13.01 -16.27
C ARG A 233 7.85 -14.27 -15.44
N ASP A 234 6.65 -14.43 -14.89
CA ASP A 234 6.23 -15.60 -14.12
C ASP A 234 7.24 -16.04 -13.04
N GLY A 235 7.77 -15.08 -12.28
CA GLY A 235 8.35 -15.36 -10.98
C GLY A 235 9.79 -15.90 -10.90
N VAL A 236 10.60 -15.79 -11.96
CA VAL A 236 11.95 -16.40 -12.04
C VAL A 236 13.03 -15.75 -11.13
N SER A 237 12.68 -14.89 -10.17
CA SER A 237 13.68 -14.20 -9.32
C SER A 237 13.29 -14.15 -7.85
N ASP A 238 14.29 -14.04 -6.95
CA ASP A 238 14.06 -13.79 -5.52
C ASP A 238 13.53 -12.36 -5.28
N ILE A 239 12.26 -12.17 -5.61
CA ILE A 239 11.56 -10.90 -5.49
C ILE A 239 11.42 -10.49 -4.03
N ARG A 240 11.30 -11.45 -3.10
CA ARG A 240 11.10 -11.14 -1.68
C ARG A 240 12.32 -10.44 -1.09
N GLN A 241 13.53 -10.95 -1.34
CA GLN A 241 14.75 -10.30 -0.87
C GLN A 241 14.90 -8.88 -1.46
N ARG A 242 14.59 -8.71 -2.75
CA ARG A 242 14.65 -7.41 -3.42
C ARG A 242 13.65 -6.41 -2.83
N LEU A 243 12.39 -6.81 -2.69
CA LEU A 243 11.36 -5.97 -2.06
C LEU A 243 11.77 -5.60 -0.63
N PHE A 244 12.24 -6.57 0.16
CA PHE A 244 12.72 -6.32 1.51
C PHE A 244 13.83 -5.27 1.55
N GLN A 245 14.80 -5.36 0.64
CA GLN A 245 15.88 -4.37 0.54
C GLN A 245 15.36 -2.97 0.21
N HIS A 246 14.55 -2.84 -0.85
CA HIS A 246 14.01 -1.53 -1.27
C HIS A 246 13.14 -0.90 -0.19
N PHE A 247 12.21 -1.65 0.41
CA PHE A 247 11.35 -1.12 1.47
C PHE A 247 12.08 -0.82 2.77
N SER A 248 13.14 -1.56 3.11
CA SER A 248 13.94 -1.26 4.30
C SER A 248 14.72 0.05 4.13
N LEU A 249 15.33 0.27 2.97
CA LEU A 249 16.03 1.52 2.65
C LEU A 249 15.07 2.71 2.56
N ALA A 250 13.92 2.53 1.91
CA ALA A 250 12.87 3.54 1.80
C ALA A 250 12.36 3.99 3.18
N ARG A 251 12.10 3.05 4.10
CA ARG A 251 11.64 3.36 5.47
C ARG A 251 12.72 4.01 6.32
N ALA A 252 13.97 3.57 6.18
CA ALA A 252 15.09 4.21 6.88
C ALA A 252 15.24 5.69 6.48
N ALA A 253 15.09 6.01 5.20
CA ALA A 253 15.16 7.39 4.72
C ALA A 253 13.89 8.21 5.01
N ALA A 254 12.73 7.56 5.12
CA ALA A 254 11.47 8.19 5.52
C ALA A 254 11.35 8.41 7.05
N SER A 255 12.42 8.17 7.82
CA SER A 255 12.39 8.31 9.28
C SER A 255 11.97 9.73 9.67
N GLY A 256 10.85 9.85 10.38
CA GLY A 256 10.27 11.13 10.80
C GLY A 256 8.94 11.47 10.11
N ASP A 257 8.65 10.89 8.95
CA ASP A 257 7.33 10.98 8.32
C ASP A 257 6.50 9.74 8.67
N ARG A 258 5.58 9.89 9.64
CA ARG A 258 4.74 8.79 10.13
C ARG A 258 3.77 8.30 9.07
N ALA A 259 3.21 9.19 8.25
CA ALA A 259 2.23 8.82 7.23
C ALA A 259 2.91 8.01 6.12
N LEU A 260 4.07 8.47 5.66
CA LEU A 260 4.89 7.75 4.69
C LEU A 260 5.38 6.40 5.25
N SER A 261 5.91 6.37 6.47
CA SER A 261 6.38 5.12 7.10
C SER A 261 5.26 4.07 7.23
N LEU A 262 4.04 4.50 7.56
CA LEU A 262 2.87 3.64 7.63
C LEU A 262 2.50 3.11 6.23
N ALA A 263 2.39 3.99 5.24
CA ALA A 263 2.11 3.62 3.86
C ALA A 263 3.15 2.62 3.32
N LEU A 264 4.44 2.84 3.58
CA LEU A 264 5.53 1.95 3.17
C LEU A 264 5.41 0.55 3.77
N SER A 265 4.99 0.45 5.04
CA SER A 265 4.88 -0.84 5.73
C SER A 265 3.75 -1.69 5.14
N TRP A 266 2.60 -1.08 4.88
CA TRP A 266 1.49 -1.74 4.22
C TRP A 266 1.77 -2.04 2.74
N LEU A 267 2.42 -1.13 2.03
CA LEU A 267 2.78 -1.32 0.63
C LEU A 267 3.77 -2.47 0.44
N HIS A 268 4.69 -2.66 1.39
CA HIS A 268 5.58 -3.83 1.40
C HIS A 268 4.79 -5.14 1.56
N ALA A 269 3.87 -5.20 2.53
CA ALA A 269 3.01 -6.36 2.71
C ALA A 269 2.14 -6.62 1.45
N ALA A 270 1.58 -5.57 0.84
CA ALA A 270 0.81 -5.69 -0.39
C ALA A 270 1.66 -6.22 -1.56
N ALA A 271 2.90 -5.74 -1.70
CA ALA A 271 3.86 -6.21 -2.70
C ALA A 271 4.20 -7.70 -2.51
N CYS A 272 4.41 -8.15 -1.27
CA CYS A 272 4.62 -9.56 -0.96
C CYS A 272 3.39 -10.41 -1.31
N ARG A 273 2.18 -9.93 -1.01
CA ARG A 273 0.94 -10.64 -1.36
C ARG A 273 0.74 -10.75 -2.87
N LEU A 274 1.07 -9.70 -3.61
CA LEU A 274 1.07 -9.71 -5.08
C LEU A 274 2.03 -10.77 -5.62
N ALA A 275 3.24 -10.86 -5.07
CA ALA A 275 4.24 -11.85 -5.47
C ALA A 275 3.82 -13.30 -5.15
N LEU A 276 3.13 -13.53 -4.03
CA LEU A 276 2.61 -14.87 -3.66
C LEU A 276 1.57 -15.39 -4.67
N ARG A 277 0.59 -14.55 -5.05
CA ARG A 277 -0.47 -14.96 -6.00
C ARG A 277 0.06 -15.32 -7.39
N SER A 278 1.07 -14.61 -7.88
CA SER A 278 1.72 -14.97 -9.14
C SER A 278 2.51 -16.29 -9.04
N GLY A 279 2.99 -16.65 -7.85
CA GLY A 279 3.61 -17.95 -7.59
C GLY A 279 2.60 -19.10 -7.56
N GLU A 280 1.42 -18.89 -6.96
CA GLU A 280 0.35 -19.90 -6.86
C GLU A 280 -0.24 -20.26 -8.24
N GLN A 281 -0.27 -19.34 -9.20
CA GLN A 281 -0.68 -19.63 -10.58
C GLN A 281 0.26 -20.61 -11.31
N LEU A 282 1.49 -20.81 -10.81
CA LEU A 282 2.45 -21.79 -11.33
C LEU A 282 2.28 -23.18 -10.72
N GLU A 283 1.57 -23.31 -9.59
CA GLU A 283 1.29 -24.59 -8.93
C GLU A 283 -0.08 -25.16 -9.32
N ILE A 284 -0.41 -25.21 -10.61
CA ILE A 284 -1.54 -26.05 -11.06
C ILE A 284 -1.11 -27.53 -10.98
N PRO A 285 -1.78 -28.37 -10.18
CA PRO A 285 -1.47 -29.80 -10.13
C PRO A 285 -1.86 -30.46 -11.46
N GLY A 286 -0.87 -30.89 -12.25
CA GLY A 286 -1.16 -31.59 -13.50
C GLY A 286 0.00 -31.75 -14.48
N VAL A 287 1.07 -30.96 -14.38
CA VAL A 287 2.25 -31.18 -15.23
C VAL A 287 3.28 -31.98 -14.43
N ALA A 288 3.10 -33.30 -14.48
CA ALA A 288 4.12 -34.24 -14.05
C ALA A 288 5.45 -33.92 -14.74
N ALA A 289 6.51 -33.90 -13.94
CA ALA A 289 7.88 -33.88 -14.41
C ALA A 289 8.15 -35.11 -15.30
N GLY A 290 8.01 -34.94 -16.61
CA GLY A 290 8.54 -35.85 -17.61
C GLY A 290 9.94 -35.39 -18.01
N ARG A 291 10.96 -35.80 -17.25
CA ARG A 291 12.34 -35.79 -17.74
C ARG A 291 12.58 -37.09 -18.52
N HIS A 292 12.79 -36.96 -19.82
CA HIS A 292 13.64 -37.86 -20.60
C HIS A 292 14.71 -37.02 -21.27
#